data_AF-A0A1B9P9D8-F1
#
_entry.id   AF-A0A1B9P9D8-F1
#
_cell.length_a   1.000
_cell.length_b   1.000
_cell.length_c   1.000
_cell.angle_alpha   90.00
_cell.angle_beta   90.00
_cell.angle_gamma   90.00
#
_symmetry.space_group_name_H-M   'P 1'
#
loop_
_entity.id
_entity.type
_entity.pdbx_description
1 polymer ?
#
loop_
_entity_poly.entity_id
_entity_poly.type
_entity_poly.pdbx_seq_one_letter_code
_entity_poly.pdbx_strand_id
1 'polypeptide(L)'
;MEMWLDLVDKYGVEEWASCDMEANGWKLLLRCRTNDIIGNCMVIATIRLDEELQHQGRLKSLLNYLSDVTPWSTIAIEQIENKDLIVFCEKYNFKQISTKFSDSFRIEKDKLIRFDVDEFKVYL
;
A
#
# COMPACT_ATOMS: atom_id res chain seq x y z
N MET A 1 -12.15 11.35 3.81
CA MET A 1 -11.28 12.23 3.01
C MET A 1 -10.47 13.13 3.92
N GLU A 2 -11.11 13.79 4.89
CA GLU A 2 -10.39 14.55 5.93
C GLU A 2 -9.79 13.64 7.00
N MET A 3 -10.46 12.53 7.35
CA MET A 3 -10.07 11.68 8.48
C MET A 3 -8.59 11.24 8.52
N TRP A 4 -7.96 10.81 7.41
CA TRP A 4 -6.55 10.35 7.47
C TRP A 4 -5.54 11.49 7.66
N LEU A 5 -5.75 12.63 7.00
CA LEU A 5 -4.89 13.80 7.15
C LEU A 5 -5.18 14.52 8.48
N ASP A 6 -6.46 14.62 8.87
CA ASP A 6 -6.90 15.13 10.17
C ASP A 6 -6.31 14.31 11.32
N LEU A 7 -6.22 12.99 11.18
CA LEU A 7 -5.64 12.13 12.22
C LEU A 7 -4.13 12.36 12.35
N VAL A 8 -3.41 12.53 11.24
CA VAL A 8 -1.97 12.84 11.26
C VAL A 8 -1.70 14.26 11.80
N ASP A 9 -2.51 15.25 11.44
CA ASP A 9 -2.39 16.63 11.94
C ASP A 9 -2.81 16.75 13.42
N LYS A 10 -3.84 16.02 13.85
CA LYS A 10 -4.42 16.13 15.20
C LYS A 10 -3.62 15.40 16.28
N TYR A 11 -2.99 14.28 15.92
CA TYR A 11 -2.33 13.37 16.86
C TYR A 11 -0.81 13.29 16.61
N GLY A 12 -0.33 13.88 15.51
CA GLY A 12 1.07 13.81 15.11
C GLY A 12 1.45 12.45 14.51
N VAL A 13 2.53 12.45 13.74
CA VAL A 13 3.05 11.25 13.03
C VAL A 13 3.37 10.10 13.99
N GLU A 14 3.65 10.39 15.27
CA GLU A 14 3.99 9.37 16.27
C GLU A 14 2.78 8.60 16.82
N GLU A 15 1.59 9.22 16.95
CA GLU A 15 0.40 8.53 17.45
C GLU A 15 -0.30 7.67 16.38
N TRP A 16 -0.04 7.93 15.08
CA TRP A 16 -0.52 7.12 13.95
C TRP A 16 0.61 6.41 13.19
N ALA A 17 1.61 5.93 13.93
CA ALA A 17 2.72 5.18 13.36
C ALA A 17 2.25 3.94 12.57
N SER A 18 1.09 3.39 12.92
CA SER A 18 0.47 2.23 12.27
C SER A 18 -1.05 2.30 12.28
N CYS A 19 -1.68 1.76 11.24
CA CYS A 19 -3.11 1.56 11.13
C CYS A 19 -3.40 0.12 10.69
N ASP A 20 -4.02 -0.65 11.58
CA ASP A 20 -4.52 -1.99 11.29
C ASP A 20 -5.98 -1.93 10.85
N MET A 21 -6.29 -2.54 9.70
CA MET A 21 -7.63 -2.60 9.14
C MET A 21 -7.97 -4.04 8.77
N GLU A 22 -9.12 -4.53 9.24
CA GLU A 22 -9.65 -5.84 8.88
C GLU A 22 -11.14 -5.72 8.55
N ALA A 23 -11.52 -6.06 7.31
CA ALA A 23 -12.90 -5.97 6.86
C ALA A 23 -13.12 -6.76 5.56
N ASN A 24 -14.22 -7.52 5.47
CA ASN A 24 -14.67 -8.17 4.24
C ASN A 24 -13.54 -8.89 3.47
N GLY A 25 -12.80 -9.78 4.15
CA GLY A 25 -11.70 -10.54 3.56
C GLY A 25 -10.41 -9.75 3.28
N TRP A 26 -10.32 -8.50 3.75
CA TRP A 26 -9.08 -7.74 3.79
C TRP A 26 -8.46 -7.79 5.18
N LYS A 27 -7.14 -7.94 5.19
CA LYS A 27 -6.30 -7.61 6.35
C LYS A 27 -5.13 -6.76 5.88
N LEU A 28 -5.07 -5.53 6.36
CA LEU A 28 -4.12 -4.51 5.94
C LEU A 28 -3.47 -3.88 7.16
N LEU A 29 -2.14 -3.84 7.18
CA LEU A 29 -1.37 -3.03 8.12
C LEU A 29 -0.64 -1.94 7.35
N LEU A 30 -1.00 -0.69 7.63
CA LEU A 30 -0.35 0.50 7.08
C LEU A 30 0.54 1.16 8.13
N ARG A 31 1.65 1.78 7.71
CA ARG A 31 2.53 2.59 8.57
C ARG A 31 2.99 3.84 7.84
N CYS A 32 3.57 4.79 8.58
CA CYS A 32 4.08 6.05 8.03
C CYS A 32 5.63 6.11 7.91
N ARG A 33 6.34 5.03 8.26
CA ARG A 33 7.80 4.94 8.21
C ARG A 33 8.30 3.51 8.11
N THR A 34 9.48 3.35 7.52
CA THR A 34 10.30 2.13 7.51
C THR A 34 11.76 2.49 7.73
N ASN A 35 12.57 1.54 8.20
CA ASN A 35 14.00 1.74 8.43
C ASN A 35 14.82 1.83 7.14
N ASP A 36 14.27 1.37 6.02
CA ASP A 36 14.98 1.31 4.75
C ASP A 36 14.76 2.56 3.85
N ILE A 37 13.92 3.51 4.28
CA ILE A 37 13.67 4.77 3.59
C ILE A 37 13.92 5.94 4.56
N ILE A 38 14.73 6.90 4.13
CA ILE A 38 14.96 8.13 4.89
C ILE A 38 13.72 9.02 4.77
N GLY A 39 13.12 9.35 5.92
CA GLY A 39 11.93 10.19 6.01
C GLY A 39 10.62 9.40 6.01
N ASN A 40 9.50 10.11 6.07
CA ASN A 40 8.17 9.51 6.11
C ASN A 40 7.75 8.99 4.73
N CYS A 41 7.04 7.87 4.73
CA CYS A 41 6.48 7.25 3.53
C CYS A 41 5.25 6.42 3.89
N MET A 42 4.38 6.14 2.91
CA MET A 42 3.28 5.21 3.13
C MET A 42 3.82 3.79 3.05
N VAL A 43 3.69 3.00 4.11
CA VAL A 43 4.17 1.61 4.12
C VAL A 43 2.96 0.69 4.18
N ILE A 44 2.84 -0.21 3.20
CA ILE A 44 1.98 -1.39 3.27
C ILE A 44 2.82 -2.50 3.89
N ALA A 45 2.74 -2.66 5.21
CA ALA A 45 3.57 -3.62 5.94
C ALA A 45 2.98 -5.03 5.94
N THR A 46 1.68 -5.16 5.77
CA THR A 46 1.01 -6.45 5.56
C THR A 46 -0.21 -6.24 4.69
N ILE A 47 -0.39 -7.10 3.70
CA ILE A 47 -1.61 -7.18 2.90
C ILE A 47 -1.99 -8.65 2.72
N ARG A 48 -3.17 -9.02 3.19
CA ARG A 48 -3.77 -10.32 2.94
C ARG A 48 -5.19 -10.12 2.41
N LEU A 49 -5.50 -10.88 1.36
CA LEU A 49 -6.77 -10.93 0.69
C LEU A 49 -7.24 -12.38 0.72
N ASP A 50 -8.49 -12.60 1.11
CA ASP A 50 -9.14 -13.90 0.95
C ASP A 50 -9.04 -14.36 -0.51
N GLU A 51 -8.88 -15.65 -0.74
CA GLU A 51 -8.63 -16.24 -2.07
C GLU A 51 -9.67 -15.80 -3.10
N GLU A 52 -10.94 -15.68 -2.68
CA GLU A 52 -12.05 -15.25 -3.53
C GLU A 52 -11.89 -13.81 -4.05
N LEU A 53 -11.17 -12.94 -3.33
CA LEU A 53 -10.94 -11.54 -3.69
C LEU A 53 -9.66 -11.35 -4.53
N GLN A 54 -8.82 -12.37 -4.63
CA GLN A 54 -7.59 -12.32 -5.41
C GLN A 54 -7.89 -12.25 -6.91
N HIS A 55 -6.94 -11.73 -7.68
CA HIS A 55 -7.06 -11.51 -9.15
C HIS A 55 -8.18 -10.56 -9.63
N GLN A 56 -8.99 -9.96 -8.74
CA GLN A 56 -10.05 -9.00 -9.11
C GLN A 56 -9.57 -7.54 -9.21
N GLY A 57 -8.28 -7.29 -9.44
CA GLY A 57 -7.74 -5.92 -9.52
C GLY A 57 -7.75 -5.11 -8.20
N ARG A 58 -8.15 -5.69 -7.08
CA ARG A 58 -8.26 -5.04 -5.76
C ARG A 58 -6.99 -4.31 -5.32
N LEU A 59 -5.84 -4.96 -5.47
CA LEU A 59 -4.54 -4.36 -5.18
C LEU A 59 -4.28 -3.11 -6.03
N LYS A 60 -4.59 -3.16 -7.32
CA LYS A 60 -4.42 -2.00 -8.22
C LYS A 60 -5.27 -0.83 -7.74
N SER A 61 -6.53 -1.10 -7.36
CA SER A 61 -7.43 -0.08 -6.80
C SER A 61 -6.88 0.49 -5.51
N LEU A 62 -6.35 -0.35 -4.61
CA LEU A 62 -5.70 0.11 -3.38
C LEU A 62 -4.48 0.99 -3.68
N LEU A 63 -3.60 0.59 -4.59
CA LEU A 63 -2.41 1.37 -4.95
C LEU A 63 -2.76 2.71 -5.60
N ASN A 64 -3.76 2.73 -6.49
CA ASN A 64 -4.30 3.98 -7.04
C ASN A 64 -4.81 4.88 -5.90
N TYR A 65 -5.63 4.34 -5.00
CA TYR A 65 -6.17 5.09 -3.87
C TYR A 65 -5.06 5.63 -2.97
N LEU A 66 -4.11 4.78 -2.55
CA LEU A 66 -3.00 5.18 -1.69
C LEU A 66 -2.15 6.26 -2.36
N SER A 67 -1.94 6.20 -3.67
CA SER A 67 -1.25 7.26 -4.41
C SER A 67 -2.03 8.58 -4.39
N ASP A 68 -3.35 8.54 -4.51
CA ASP A 68 -4.16 9.76 -4.47
C ASP A 68 -4.17 10.38 -3.06
N VAL A 69 -4.22 9.58 -2.00
CA VAL A 69 -4.42 10.09 -0.62
C VAL A 69 -3.13 10.28 0.18
N THR A 70 -2.05 9.57 -0.13
CA THR A 70 -0.82 9.69 0.66
C THR A 70 -0.12 11.03 0.41
N PRO A 71 0.29 11.77 1.47
CA PRO A 71 1.01 13.02 1.29
C PRO A 71 2.48 12.83 0.89
N TRP A 72 3.04 11.64 1.10
CA TRP A 72 4.45 11.36 0.84
C TRP A 72 4.69 10.97 -0.61
N SER A 73 5.89 11.27 -1.15
CA SER A 73 6.26 10.92 -2.53
C SER A 73 6.43 9.42 -2.76
N THR A 74 6.56 8.65 -1.68
CA THR A 74 6.98 7.24 -1.73
C THR A 74 5.96 6.35 -1.04
N ILE A 75 5.66 5.23 -1.70
CA ILE A 75 4.94 4.09 -1.13
C ILE A 75 5.93 2.92 -1.03
N ALA A 76 6.02 2.33 0.15
CA ALA A 76 6.75 1.11 0.43
C ALA A 76 5.78 -0.05 0.60
N ILE A 77 6.18 -1.22 0.16
CA ILE A 77 5.50 -2.48 0.43
C ILE A 77 6.53 -3.41 1.06
N GLU A 78 6.22 -3.93 2.24
CA GLU A 78 7.09 -4.83 2.98
C GLU A 78 6.43 -6.20 3.13
N GLN A 79 7.27 -7.23 3.30
CA GLN A 79 6.85 -8.59 3.65
C GLN A 79 5.73 -9.10 2.73
N ILE A 80 5.96 -9.01 1.42
CA ILE A 80 5.06 -9.52 0.42
C ILE A 80 5.13 -11.06 0.45
N GLU A 81 4.46 -11.67 1.42
CA GLU A 81 4.33 -13.13 1.56
C GLU A 81 3.53 -13.74 0.38
N ASN A 82 2.87 -12.89 -0.43
CA ASN A 82 2.07 -13.28 -1.59
C ASN A 82 2.89 -13.23 -2.89
N LYS A 83 3.14 -14.40 -3.49
CA LYS A 83 3.94 -14.53 -4.73
C LYS A 83 3.38 -13.76 -5.93
N ASP A 84 2.07 -13.67 -6.07
CA ASP A 84 1.46 -12.92 -7.19
C ASP A 84 1.67 -11.42 -7.04
N LEU A 85 1.71 -10.93 -5.80
CA LEU A 85 2.06 -9.53 -5.52
C LEU A 85 3.54 -9.26 -5.82
N ILE A 86 4.46 -10.21 -5.56
CA ILE A 86 5.87 -10.10 -5.99
C ILE A 86 5.95 -9.99 -7.52
N VAL A 87 5.32 -10.93 -8.25
CA VAL A 87 5.30 -10.93 -9.72
C VAL A 87 4.69 -9.64 -10.27
N PHE A 88 3.65 -9.12 -9.62
CA PHE A 88 3.07 -7.82 -9.96
C PHE A 88 4.09 -6.69 -9.80
N CYS A 89 4.78 -6.61 -8.66
CA CYS A 89 5.80 -5.57 -8.42
C CYS A 89 6.96 -5.64 -9.43
N GLU A 90 7.43 -6.84 -9.75
CA GLU A 90 8.46 -7.08 -10.77
C GLU A 90 8.00 -6.64 -12.17
N LYS A 91 6.76 -7.00 -12.56
CA LYS A 91 6.16 -6.62 -13.85
C LYS A 91 6.14 -5.11 -14.06
N TYR A 92 5.93 -4.33 -13.00
CA TYR A 92 5.91 -2.87 -13.05
C TYR A 92 7.25 -2.22 -12.70
N ASN A 93 8.34 -3.00 -12.62
CA ASN A 93 9.70 -2.53 -12.33
C ASN A 93 9.80 -1.71 -11.03
N PHE A 94 9.01 -2.08 -10.01
CA PHE A 94 9.16 -1.49 -8.70
C PHE A 94 10.52 -1.89 -8.10
N LYS A 95 11.16 -0.96 -7.42
CA LYS A 95 12.53 -1.16 -6.96
C LYS A 95 12.52 -1.87 -5.62
N GLN A 96 13.42 -2.82 -5.41
CA GLN A 96 13.59 -3.40 -4.10
C GLN A 96 13.99 -2.33 -3.07
N ILE A 97 13.37 -2.35 -1.89
CA ILE A 97 13.71 -1.41 -0.79
C ILE A 97 14.90 -1.94 0.00
N SER A 98 14.76 -3.15 0.54
CA SER A 98 15.75 -3.71 1.46
C SER A 98 16.58 -4.78 0.78
N THR A 99 17.89 -4.69 0.85
CA THR A 99 18.80 -5.73 0.34
C THR A 99 18.70 -7.05 1.11
N LYS A 100 18.05 -7.05 2.28
CA LYS A 100 17.81 -8.23 3.12
C LYS A 100 16.50 -8.93 2.83
N PHE A 101 15.51 -8.21 2.28
CA PHE A 101 14.17 -8.70 2.04
C PHE A 101 13.84 -8.56 0.55
N SER A 102 13.96 -9.66 -0.19
CA SER A 102 13.70 -9.71 -1.64
C SER A 102 12.24 -9.44 -2.02
N ASP A 103 11.34 -9.53 -1.04
CA ASP A 103 9.91 -9.31 -1.13
C ASP A 103 9.49 -7.91 -0.62
N SER A 104 10.39 -6.93 -0.70
CA SER A 104 10.13 -5.54 -0.31
C SER A 104 10.31 -4.59 -1.49
N PHE A 105 9.36 -3.68 -1.73
CA PHE A 105 9.33 -2.86 -2.94
C PHE A 105 8.97 -1.39 -2.68
N ARG A 106 9.65 -0.51 -3.42
CA ARG A 106 9.51 0.95 -3.43
C ARG A 106 8.81 1.37 -4.69
N ILE A 107 7.83 2.22 -4.50
CA ILE A 107 7.08 2.87 -5.55
C ILE A 107 7.23 4.37 -5.34
N GLU A 108 7.81 5.06 -6.33
CA GLU A 108 7.69 6.52 -6.39
C GLU A 108 6.35 6.87 -7.01
N LYS A 109 5.59 7.78 -6.41
CA LYS A 109 4.25 8.15 -6.89
C LYS A 109 4.25 8.67 -8.32
N ASP A 110 5.28 9.42 -8.69
CA ASP A 110 5.47 9.96 -10.05
C ASP A 110 5.68 8.86 -11.10
N LYS A 111 6.06 7.65 -10.68
CA LYS A 111 6.27 6.47 -11.52
C LYS A 111 5.14 5.45 -11.40
N LEU A 112 4.19 5.66 -10.49
CA LEU A 112 3.02 4.80 -10.41
C LEU A 112 2.17 5.02 -11.65
N ILE A 113 2.07 3.99 -12.48
CA ILE A 113 1.11 3.95 -13.57
C ILE A 113 -0.28 3.83 -12.92
N ARG A 114 -1.17 4.80 -13.19
CA ARG A 114 -2.58 4.64 -12.81
C ARG A 114 -3.10 3.38 -13.50
N PHE A 115 -3.42 2.38 -12.68
CA PHE A 115 -3.88 1.12 -13.19
C PHE A 115 -5.33 1.25 -13.64
N ASP A 116 -5.63 0.71 -14.81
CA ASP A 116 -7.01 0.50 -15.21
C ASP A 116 -7.63 -0.53 -14.27
N VAL A 117 -8.74 -0.13 -13.65
CA VAL A 117 -9.49 -0.91 -12.67
C VAL A 117 -10.95 -0.77 -13.05
N ASP A 118 -11.62 -1.91 -13.21
CA ASP A 118 -13.06 -1.90 -13.44
C ASP A 118 -13.72 -1.13 -12.30
N GLU A 119 -14.62 -0.19 -12.64
CA GLU A 119 -15.43 0.49 -11.63
C GLU A 119 -16.08 -0.57 -10.74
N PHE A 120 -16.03 -0.34 -9.43
CA PHE A 120 -16.70 -1.20 -8.48
C PHE A 120 -18.17 -1.26 -8.88
N LYS A 121 -18.62 -2.40 -9.42
CA LYS A 121 -20.04 -2.68 -9.53
C LYS A 121 -20.56 -2.78 -8.11
N VAL A 122 -21.16 -1.69 -7.62
CA VAL A 122 -21.95 -1.71 -6.40
C VAL A 122 -23.13 -2.63 -6.71
N TYR A 123 -23.06 -3.88 -6.23
CA TYR A 123 -24.26 -4.70 -6.14
C TYR A 123 -25.13 -4.07 -5.05
N LEU A 124 -26.10 -3.25 -5.48
CA LEU A 124 -27.20 -2.76 -4.66
C LEU A 124 -28.21 -3.88 -4.41
#